data_AF-A0A9Q0J9A0-F1
#
_entry.id   AF-A0A9Q0J9A0-F1
#
_cell.length_a   1.000
_cell.length_b   1.000
_cell.length_c   1.000
_cell.angle_alpha   90.00
_cell.angle_beta   90.00
_cell.angle_gamma   90.00
#
_symmetry.space_group_name_H-M   'P 1'
#
loop_
_entity.id
_entity.type
_entity.pdbx_description
1 polymer ?
#
loop_
_entity_poly.entity_id
_entity_poly.type
_entity_poly.pdbx_seq_one_letter_code
_entity_poly.pdbx_strand_id
1 'polypeptide(L)' 'DGCISYDEFVAMMKTGTDWRKASRQYSRERFKSLSLNLMKDGSLHLHDGLTGQSIAV' A
#
# COMPACT_ATOMS: atom_id res chain seq x y z
N ASP A 1 14.37 2.36 37.51
CA ASP A 1 15.54 2.23 36.60
C ASP A 1 15.17 2.53 35.14
N GLY A 2 13.94 2.29 34.68
CA GLY A 2 13.52 2.70 33.32
C GLY A 2 14.15 1.84 32.22
N CYS A 3 14.74 0.73 32.59
CA CYS A 3 15.23 -0.30 31.71
C CYS A 3 14.06 -1.19 31.29
N ILE A 4 14.05 -1.59 30.02
CA ILE A 4 13.16 -2.64 29.52
C ILE A 4 13.83 -4.00 29.76
N SER A 5 13.05 -5.00 30.14
CA SER A 5 13.51 -6.38 30.15
C SER A 5 13.73 -6.88 28.71
N TYR A 6 14.51 -7.95 28.57
CA TYR A 6 14.74 -8.56 27.27
C TYR A 6 13.43 -9.06 26.63
N ASP A 7 12.52 -9.62 27.43
CA ASP A 7 11.24 -10.12 26.94
C ASP A 7 10.34 -8.98 26.44
N GLU A 8 10.32 -7.85 27.15
CA GLU A 8 9.63 -6.63 26.70
C GLU A 8 10.23 -6.08 25.41
N PHE A 9 11.57 -6.11 25.27
CA PHE A 9 12.24 -5.72 24.03
C PHE A 9 11.82 -6.63 22.86
N VAL A 10 11.83 -7.95 23.05
CA VAL A 10 11.41 -8.91 22.03
C VAL A 10 9.95 -8.70 21.64
N ALA A 11 9.07 -8.49 22.63
CA ALA A 11 7.66 -8.20 22.38
C ALA A 11 7.48 -6.89 21.59
N MET A 12 8.20 -5.83 21.95
CA MET A 12 8.19 -4.55 21.25
C MET A 12 8.62 -4.71 19.79
N MET A 13 9.69 -5.46 19.53
CA MET A 13 10.20 -5.70 18.17
C MET A 13 9.22 -6.49 17.30
N LYS A 14 8.55 -7.50 17.86
CA LYS A 14 7.52 -8.28 17.15
C LYS A 14 6.33 -7.41 16.79
N THR A 15 5.75 -6.71 17.77
CA THR A 15 4.62 -5.80 17.57
C THR A 15 4.93 -4.72 16.53
N GLY A 16 6.12 -4.10 16.59
CA GLY A 16 6.53 -3.10 15.60
C GLY A 16 6.69 -3.68 14.18
N THR A 17 7.12 -4.94 14.07
CA THR A 17 7.23 -5.62 12.78
C THR A 17 5.87 -5.99 12.21
N ASP A 18 4.95 -6.46 13.04
CA ASP A 18 3.59 -6.79 12.63
C ASP A 18 2.82 -5.54 12.21
N TRP A 19 2.98 -4.43 12.94
CA TRP A 19 2.42 -3.14 12.53
C TRP A 19 2.91 -2.69 11.16
N ARG A 20 4.22 -2.83 10.89
CA ARG A 20 4.81 -2.49 9.60
C ARG A 20 4.24 -3.37 8.47
N LYS A 21 4.03 -4.66 8.73
CA LYS A 21 3.44 -5.60 7.75
C LYS A 21 1.97 -5.26 7.49
N ALA A 22 1.17 -5.10 8.55
CA ALA A 22 -0.24 -4.76 8.44
C ALA A 22 -0.47 -3.44 7.69
N SER A 23 0.31 -2.40 8.03
CA SER A 23 0.25 -1.10 7.35
C SER A 23 0.56 -1.21 5.86
N ARG A 24 1.59 -2.00 5.49
CA ARG A 24 1.96 -2.23 4.08
C ARG A 24 0.88 -3.01 3.35
N GLN A 25 0.31 -4.05 3.98
CA GLN A 25 -0.73 -4.86 3.38
C GLN A 25 -1.99 -4.02 3.10
N TYR A 26 -2.46 -3.27 4.10
CA TYR A 26 -3.62 -2.38 3.95
C TYR A 26 -3.44 -1.40 2.76
N SER A 27 -2.28 -0.74 2.69
CA SER A 27 -1.97 0.18 1.59
C SER A 27 -1.97 -0.52 0.22
N ARG A 28 -1.35 -1.70 0.12
CA ARG A 28 -1.28 -2.48 -1.13
C ARG A 28 -2.66 -2.95 -1.60
N GLU A 29 -3.49 -3.46 -0.69
CA GLU A 29 -4.84 -3.93 -1.02
C GLU A 29 -5.72 -2.77 -1.48
N ARG A 30 -5.65 -1.62 -0.79
CA ARG A 30 -6.34 -0.40 -1.18
C ARG A 30 -5.92 0.08 -2.57
N PHE A 31 -4.61 0.16 -2.84
CA PHE A 31 -4.09 0.57 -4.14
C PHE A 31 -4.55 -0.39 -5.25
N LYS A 32 -4.43 -1.71 -5.03
CA LYS A 32 -4.86 -2.73 -6.00
C LYS A 32 -6.35 -2.65 -6.30
N SER A 33 -7.17 -2.47 -5.26
CA SER A 33 -8.62 -2.31 -5.42
C SER A 33 -8.96 -1.05 -6.23
N LEU A 34 -8.36 0.08 -5.86
CA LEU A 34 -8.55 1.35 -6.55
C LEU A 34 -8.10 1.28 -8.02
N SER A 35 -6.89 0.77 -8.30
CA SER A 35 -6.36 0.66 -9.66
C SER A 35 -7.27 -0.19 -10.54
N LEU A 36 -7.79 -1.30 -10.00
CA LEU A 36 -8.66 -2.21 -10.72
C LEU A 36 -10.04 -1.59 -10.99
N ASN A 37 -10.60 -0.82 -10.05
CA ASN A 37 -11.85 -0.08 -10.28
C ASN A 37 -11.65 1.01 -11.35
N LEU A 38 -10.57 1.78 -11.27
CA LEU A 38 -10.28 2.85 -12.25
C LEU A 38 -10.14 2.32 -13.69
N MET A 39 -9.53 1.14 -13.87
CA MET A 39 -9.45 0.47 -15.17
C MET A 39 -10.84 -0.01 -15.62
N LYS A 40 -11.59 -0.71 -14.75
CA LYS A 40 -12.93 -1.21 -15.09
C LYS A 40 -13.93 -0.12 -15.45
N ASP A 41 -13.89 0.99 -14.72
CA ASP A 41 -14.80 2.12 -14.92
C ASP A 41 -14.36 2.98 -16.12
N GLY A 42 -13.27 2.61 -16.81
CA GLY A 42 -12.70 3.37 -17.93
C GLY A 42 -12.18 4.76 -17.53
N SER A 43 -12.07 5.02 -16.22
CA SER A 43 -11.66 6.32 -15.67
C SER A 43 -10.17 6.58 -15.84
N LEU A 44 -9.39 5.54 -16.15
CA LEU A 44 -7.97 5.64 -16.42
C LEU A 44 -7.74 5.93 -17.90
N HIS A 45 -7.74 7.21 -18.25
CA HIS A 45 -7.31 7.68 -19.57
C HIS A 45 -5.79 7.87 -19.58
N LEU A 46 -5.08 6.98 -20.29
CA LEU A 46 -3.69 7.23 -20.63
C LEU A 46 -3.68 8.15 -21.85
N HIS A 47 -3.29 9.40 -21.64
CA HIS A 47 -3.02 10.32 -22.73
C HIS A 47 -1.63 10.02 -23.28
N ASP A 48 -1.57 9.42 -24.46
CA ASP A 48 -0.29 9.22 -25.13
C ASP A 48 0.24 10.57 -25.63
N GLY A 49 1.35 11.03 -25.03
CA GLY A 49 1.97 12.32 -25.37
C GLY A 49 2.53 12.39 -26.79
N LEU A 50 2.66 11.25 -27.49
CA LEU A 50 3.12 11.18 -28.88
C LEU A 50 1.99 11.31 -29.91
N THR A 51 0.82 10.72 -29.64
CA THR A 51 -0.29 10.69 -30.60
C THR A 51 -1.48 11.58 -30.22
N GLY A 52 -1.51 12.11 -28.99
CA GLY A 52 -2.64 12.90 -28.47
C GLY A 52 -3.93 12.09 -28.29
N GLN A 53 -3.85 10.76 -28.38
CA GLN A 53 -4.99 9.87 -28.20
C GLN A 53 -5.11 9.48 -26.73
N SER A 54 -6.32 9.60 -26.19
CA SER A 54 -6.68 9.05 -24.88
C SER A 54 -7.13 7.60 -25.06
N ILE A 55 -6.34 6.65 -24.55
CA ILE A 55 -6.75 5.24 -24.49
C ILE A 55 -7.29 4.98 -23.08
N ALA A 56 -8.56 4.58 -22.99
CA ALA A 56 -9.11 3.99 -21.79
C ALA A 56 -8.51 2.59 -21.63
N VAL A 57 -7.84 2.34 -20.50
CA VAL A 57 -7.15 1.06 -20.20
C VAL A 57 -8.13 0.02 -19.67
#